data_AF-A0A6N8SMD9-F1
#
_entry.id   AF-A0A6N8SMD9-F1
#
_cell.length_a   1.000
_cell.length_b   1.000
_cell.length_c   1.000
_cell.angle_alpha   90.00
_cell.angle_beta   90.00
_cell.angle_gamma   90.00
#
_symmetry.space_group_name_H-M   'P 1'
#
loop_
_entity.id
_entity.type
_entity.pdbx_description
1 polymer ?
#
loop_
_entity_poly.entity_id
_entity_poly.type
_entity_poly.pdbx_seq_one_letter_code
_entity_poly.pdbx_strand_id
1 'polypeptide(L)'
;MSETKLVLRPLIGLMSAMPPEEIERHVVQEIEKHRRLRDEAVVLESRIDHASKLQRNQIDIQEASRAYVSAMIAVHAQQTVVSTLLDILGYIPDMPGTKAH
;
A
#
# COMPACT_ATOMS: atom_id res chain seq x y z
N MET A 1 7.08 23.24 7.57
CA MET A 1 5.88 22.56 8.11
C MET A 1 6.28 21.12 8.30
N SER A 2 6.45 20.66 9.55
CA SER A 2 6.71 19.23 9.77
C SER A 2 5.45 18.47 9.39
N GLU A 3 5.54 17.62 8.36
CA GLU A 3 4.43 16.74 8.00
C GLU A 3 4.15 15.82 9.20
N THR A 4 3.00 16.01 9.84
CA THR A 4 2.57 15.14 10.94
C THR A 4 2.29 13.76 10.36
N LYS A 5 3.26 12.85 10.51
CA LYS A 5 3.11 11.45 10.12
C LYS A 5 1.90 10.84 10.84
N LEU A 6 0.98 10.26 10.09
CA LEU A 6 -0.13 9.49 10.65
C LEU A 6 0.41 8.18 11.21
N VAL A 7 0.15 7.92 12.50
CA VAL A 7 0.60 6.71 13.21
C VAL A 7 -0.62 5.96 13.73
N LEU A 8 -0.70 4.67 13.40
CA LEU A 8 -1.78 3.79 13.87
C LEU A 8 -1.43 3.21 15.25
N ARG A 9 -1.77 3.95 16.31
CA ARG A 9 -1.56 3.53 17.71
C ARG A 9 -2.02 2.09 18.04
N PRO A 10 -3.14 1.57 17.50
CA PRO A 10 -3.53 0.18 17.74
C PRO A 10 -2.47 -0.84 17.31
N LEU A 11 -1.70 -0.57 16.25
CA LEU A 11 -0.62 -1.46 15.80
C LEU A 11 0.51 -1.51 16.84
N ILE A 12 0.82 -0.40 17.51
CA ILE A 12 1.84 -0.38 18.58
C ILE A 12 1.45 -1.37 19.69
N GLY A 13 0.19 -1.33 20.13
CA GLY A 13 -0.31 -2.26 21.14
C GLY A 13 -0.23 -3.72 20.68
N LEU A 14 -0.70 -4.01 19.46
CA LEU A 14 -0.69 -5.37 18.91
C LEU A 14 0.73 -5.93 18.74
N MET A 15 1.68 -5.12 18.26
CA MET A 15 3.06 -5.56 18.00
C MET A 15 3.88 -5.67 19.30
N SER A 16 3.59 -4.87 20.34
CA SER A 16 4.37 -4.85 21.59
C SER A 16 4.38 -6.19 22.35
N ALA A 17 3.41 -7.05 22.09
CA ALA A 17 3.30 -8.37 22.71
C ALA A 17 4.01 -9.48 21.91
N MET A 18 4.58 -9.16 20.75
CA MET A 18 5.14 -10.14 19.81
C MET A 18 6.67 -10.19 19.86
N PRO A 19 7.28 -11.36 19.59
CA PRO A 19 8.72 -11.46 19.34
C PRO A 19 9.14 -10.63 18.11
N PRO A 20 10.35 -10.05 18.08
CA PRO A 20 10.83 -9.24 16.95
C PRO A 20 10.73 -9.94 15.59
N GLU A 21 11.01 -11.24 15.53
CA GLU A 21 10.94 -12.05 14.30
C GLU A 21 9.51 -12.20 13.74
N GLU A 22 8.49 -12.16 14.60
CA GLU A 22 7.08 -12.16 14.17
C GLU A 22 6.68 -10.76 13.66
N ILE A 23 7.14 -9.69 14.33
CA ILE A 23 6.91 -8.31 13.87
C ILE A 23 7.52 -8.13 12.47
N GLU A 24 8.75 -8.58 12.27
CA GLU A 24 9.44 -8.50 10.98
C GLU A 24 8.67 -9.24 9.87
N ARG A 25 8.18 -10.47 10.16
CA ARG A 25 7.35 -11.23 9.22
C ARG A 25 6.08 -10.47 8.83
N HIS A 26 5.39 -9.85 9.79
CA HIS A 26 4.23 -9.01 9.49
C HIS A 26 4.62 -7.80 8.64
N VAL A 27 5.73 -7.12 8.95
CA VAL A 27 6.22 -5.98 8.17
C VAL A 27 6.47 -6.38 6.71
N VAL A 28 7.16 -7.50 6.47
CA VAL A 28 7.41 -8.02 5.12
C VAL A 28 6.09 -8.29 4.39
N GLN A 29 5.15 -8.99 5.01
CA GLN A 29 3.85 -9.29 4.40
C GLN A 29 3.06 -8.02 4.05
N GLU A 30 3.04 -7.03 4.93
CA GLU A 30 2.31 -5.78 4.70
C GLU A 30 2.99 -4.88 3.65
N ILE A 31 4.33 -4.93 3.51
CA ILE A 31 5.06 -4.31 2.39
C ILE A 31 4.68 -4.98 1.07
N GLU A 32 4.66 -6.32 1.01
CA GLU A 32 4.25 -7.04 -0.21
C GLU A 32 2.80 -6.71 -0.59
N LYS A 33 1.90 -6.67 0.39
CA LYS A 33 0.51 -6.27 0.18
C LYS A 33 0.42 -4.84 -0.35
N HIS A 34 1.19 -3.90 0.20
CA HIS A 34 1.25 -2.54 -0.32
C HIS A 34 1.69 -2.51 -1.79
N ARG A 35 2.74 -3.28 -2.15
CA ARG A 35 3.20 -3.38 -3.55
C ARG A 35 2.11 -3.91 -4.48
N ARG A 36 1.41 -4.98 -4.08
CA ARG A 36 0.28 -5.53 -4.87
C ARG A 36 -0.83 -4.50 -5.09
N LEU A 37 -1.25 -3.80 -4.03
CA LEU A 37 -2.28 -2.76 -4.14
C LEU A 37 -1.85 -1.63 -5.08
N ARG A 38 -0.59 -1.22 -5.04
CA ARG A 38 -0.04 -0.22 -5.95
C ARG A 38 -0.06 -0.71 -7.38
N ASP A 39 0.36 -1.95 -7.63
CA ASP A 39 0.40 -2.51 -8.98
C ASP A 39 -1.03 -2.64 -9.55
N GLU A 40 -2.02 -3.02 -8.74
CA GLU A 40 -3.44 -3.01 -9.11
C GLU A 40 -3.94 -1.59 -9.47
N ALA A 41 -3.57 -0.58 -8.67
CA ALA A 41 -3.94 0.81 -8.95
C ALA A 41 -3.35 1.30 -10.29
N VAL A 42 -2.10 0.95 -10.61
CA VAL A 42 -1.45 1.27 -11.90
C VAL A 42 -2.18 0.63 -13.09
N VAL A 43 -2.64 -0.61 -12.93
CA VAL A 43 -3.47 -1.27 -13.97
C VAL A 43 -4.79 -0.53 -14.17
N LEU A 44 -5.44 -0.09 -13.10
CA LEU A 44 -6.69 0.67 -13.18
C LEU A 44 -6.50 2.06 -13.81
N GLU A 45 -5.41 2.75 -13.48
CA GLU A 45 -5.02 4.01 -14.13
C GLU A 45 -4.86 3.83 -15.64
N SER A 46 -4.11 2.80 -16.05
CA SER A 46 -3.92 2.46 -17.46
C SER A 46 -5.26 2.19 -18.16
N ARG A 47 -6.23 1.56 -17.48
CA ARG A 47 -7.57 1.32 -18.03
C ARG A 47 -8.34 2.61 -18.27
N ILE A 48 -8.21 3.62 -17.41
CA ILE A 48 -8.84 4.95 -17.61
C ILE A 48 -8.28 5.60 -18.86
N ASP A 49 -6.95 5.59 -19.02
CA ASP A 49 -6.28 6.14 -20.19
C ASP A 49 -6.73 5.44 -21.47
N HIS A 50 -6.80 4.11 -21.45
CA HIS A 50 -7.28 3.31 -22.58
C HIS A 50 -8.75 3.57 -22.92
N ALA A 51 -9.64 3.64 -21.92
CA ALA A 51 -11.06 3.93 -22.13
C ALA A 51 -11.27 5.31 -22.75
N SER A 52 -10.49 6.30 -22.29
CA SER A 52 -10.50 7.66 -22.82
C SER A 52 -10.00 7.73 -24.26
N LYS A 53 -8.88 7.04 -24.57
CA LYS A 53 -8.33 6.95 -25.94
C LYS A 53 -9.28 6.29 -26.93
N LEU A 54 -10.01 5.26 -26.50
CA LEU A 54 -10.97 4.54 -27.32
C LEU A 54 -12.33 5.25 -27.45
N GLN A 55 -12.47 6.45 -26.88
CA GLN A 55 -13.73 7.22 -26.87
C GLN A 55 -14.92 6.37 -26.38
N ARG A 56 -14.68 5.55 -25.35
CA ARG A 56 -15.78 4.81 -24.71
C ARG A 56 -16.81 5.78 -24.15
N ASN A 57 -18.02 5.27 -23.90
CA ASN A 57 -19.08 6.08 -23.31
C ASN A 57 -18.63 6.64 -21.95
N GLN A 58 -19.25 7.74 -21.51
CA GLN A 58 -18.88 8.42 -20.26
C GLN A 58 -19.09 7.54 -19.02
N ILE A 59 -20.01 6.58 -19.05
CA ILE A 59 -20.30 5.68 -17.93
C ILE A 59 -19.11 4.75 -17.68
N ASP A 60 -18.55 4.14 -18.73
CA ASP A 60 -17.38 3.26 -18.65
C ASP A 60 -16.15 4.00 -18.06
N ILE A 61 -15.94 5.25 -18.47
CA ILE A 61 -14.83 6.08 -17.98
C ILE A 61 -15.03 6.43 -16.50
N GLN A 62 -16.26 6.78 -16.10
CA GLN A 62 -16.59 7.07 -14.71
C GLN A 62 -16.43 5.85 -13.80
N GLU A 63 -16.84 4.66 -14.26
CA GLU A 63 -16.68 3.42 -13.52
C GLU A 63 -15.20 3.09 -13.30
N ALA A 64 -14.37 3.20 -14.35
CA ALA A 64 -12.93 3.01 -14.25
C ALA A 64 -12.27 4.00 -13.28
N SER A 65 -12.68 5.28 -13.34
CA SER A 65 -12.21 6.33 -12.42
C SER A 65 -12.57 6.03 -10.97
N ARG A 66 -13.83 5.62 -10.71
CA ARG A 66 -14.26 5.24 -9.37
C ARG A 66 -13.46 4.06 -8.82
N ALA A 67 -13.22 3.04 -9.64
CA ALA A 67 -12.41 1.88 -9.27
C ALA A 67 -10.97 2.29 -8.91
N TYR A 68 -10.35 3.14 -9.72
CA TYR A 68 -9.02 3.68 -9.45
C TYR A 68 -8.96 4.47 -8.14
N VAL A 69 -9.92 5.37 -7.89
CA VAL A 69 -9.97 6.13 -6.63
C VAL A 69 -10.09 5.20 -5.42
N SER A 70 -10.94 4.16 -5.49
CA SER A 70 -11.02 3.16 -4.42
C SER A 70 -9.70 2.41 -4.21
N ALA A 71 -8.99 2.05 -5.28
CA ALA A 71 -7.68 1.43 -5.19
C ALA A 71 -6.64 2.36 -4.54
N MET A 72 -6.61 3.64 -4.93
CA MET A 72 -5.70 4.63 -4.36
C MET A 72 -5.96 4.89 -2.87
N ILE A 73 -7.23 4.91 -2.45
CA ILE A 73 -7.58 4.96 -1.02
C ILE A 73 -6.98 3.76 -0.28
N ALA A 74 -7.10 2.55 -0.84
CA ALA A 74 -6.51 1.35 -0.24
C ALA A 74 -4.97 1.42 -0.17
N VAL A 75 -4.31 1.91 -1.23
CA VAL A 75 -2.85 2.12 -1.26
C VAL A 75 -2.41 3.05 -0.14
N HIS A 76 -3.07 4.19 0.04
CA HIS A 76 -2.71 5.17 1.07
C HIS A 76 -3.04 4.71 2.49
N ALA A 77 -4.17 4.02 2.68
CA ALA A 77 -4.49 3.39 3.96
C ALA A 77 -3.41 2.36 4.33
N GLN A 78 -3.02 1.51 3.37
CA GLN A 78 -1.97 0.51 3.56
C GLN A 78 -0.58 1.14 3.77
N GLN A 79 -0.26 2.25 3.10
CA GLN A 79 0.98 2.99 3.33
C GLN A 79 1.10 3.44 4.79
N THR A 80 -0.02 3.87 5.40
CA THR A 80 -0.05 4.26 6.81
C THR A 80 0.25 3.06 7.73
N VAL A 81 -0.25 1.87 7.38
CA VAL A 81 0.08 0.60 8.08
C VAL A 81 1.57 0.31 7.98
N VAL A 82 2.11 0.23 6.76
CA VAL A 82 3.53 -0.06 6.52
C VAL A 82 4.43 0.94 7.24
N SER A 83 4.11 2.23 7.15
CA SER A 83 4.91 3.28 7.75
C SER A 83 4.90 3.23 9.29
N THR A 84 3.78 2.82 9.89
CA THR A 84 3.68 2.60 11.34
C THR A 84 4.45 1.34 11.76
N LEU A 85 4.36 0.25 11.00
CA LEU A 85 5.07 -1.00 11.31
C LEU A 85 6.59 -0.86 11.18
N LEU A 86 7.07 -0.08 10.20
CA LEU A 86 8.49 0.24 10.07
C LEU A 86 9.01 1.07 11.24
N ASP A 87 8.21 2.01 11.77
CA ASP A 87 8.58 2.75 12.99
C ASP A 87 8.69 1.83 14.21
N ILE A 88 7.80 0.84 14.31
CA ILE A 88 7.84 -0.16 15.40
C ILE A 88 9.06 -1.08 15.25
N LEU A 89 9.34 -1.55 14.03
CA LEU A 89 10.46 -2.44 13.74
C LEU A 89 11.82 -1.74 13.86
N GLY A 90 11.88 -0.45 13.52
CA GLY A 90 13.08 0.39 13.62
C GLY A 90 14.04 0.29 12.43
N TYR A 91 13.77 -0.58 11.46
CA TYR A 91 14.54 -0.73 10.22
C TYR A 91 13.64 -1.24 9.07
N ILE A 92 14.15 -1.21 7.84
CA ILE A 92 13.48 -1.80 6.67
C ILE A 92 14.01 -3.23 6.51
N PRO A 93 13.17 -4.27 6.57
CA PRO A 93 13.62 -5.65 6.49
C PRO A 93 14.00 -6.05 5.05
N ASP A 94 14.79 -7.11 4.94
CA ASP A 94 15.11 -7.70 3.66
C ASP A 94 13.86 -8.32 3.02
N MET A 95 13.59 -7.95 1.78
CA MET A 95 12.40 -8.41 1.08
C MET A 95 12.72 -9.70 0.28
N PRO A 96 11.89 -10.75 0.38
CA PRO A 96 12.09 -11.98 -0.39
C PRO A 96 12.14 -11.67 -1.89
N GLY A 97 13.17 -12.19 -2.57
CA GLY A 97 13.47 -11.89 -3.97
C GLY A 97 14.51 -10.79 -4.20
N THR A 98 14.87 -10.04 -3.15
CA THR A 98 16.03 -9.13 -3.17
C THR A 98 17.27 -9.95 -2.83
N LYS A 99 17.79 -10.74 -3.78
CA LYS A 99 19.10 -11.35 -3.58
C LYS A 99 20.13 -10.22 -3.53
N ALA A 100 20.78 -10.05 -2.38
CA ALA A 100 21.98 -9.25 -2.27
C ALA A 100 23.01 -9.79 -3.28
N HIS A 101 23.41 -8.93 -4.22
CA HIS A 101 24.56 -9.14 -5.08
C HIS A 101 25.82 -8.65 -4.37
#